data_AF-A0A0J1GLS1-F1
#
_entry.id   AF-A0A0J1GLS1-F1
#
_cell.length_a   1.000
_cell.length_b   1.000
_cell.length_c   1.000
_cell.angle_alpha   90.00
_cell.angle_beta   90.00
_cell.angle_gamma   90.00
#
_symmetry.space_group_name_H-M   'P 1'
#
loop_
_entity.id
_entity.type
_entity.pdbx_description
1 polymer ?
#
loop_
_entity_poly.entity_id
_entity_poly.type
_entity_poly.pdbx_seq_one_letter_code
_entity_poly.pdbx_strand_id
1 'polypeptide(L)'
;MADDEAKDAPTAEELLTDQIGRARSAAPESISHEATIIVDGKVVAKGTNGWTCMPDTFPGDGMPMCNDAVWMEMLSAMMKKEDFKATKIGISYMLQGDRGAGVSNSDPFHPEPKKAKDYVETGPHLMIIVPKEMLAGITDDPSTGGPYVMWKDTPYVHIMVPVADK
;
A
#
# COMPACT_ATOMS: atom_id res chain seq x y z
N MET A 1 38.67 -25.18 -12.23
CA MET A 1 37.91 -24.52 -13.31
C MET A 1 36.74 -23.87 -12.61
N ALA A 2 36.80 -22.54 -12.51
CA ALA A 2 35.77 -21.76 -11.83
C ALA A 2 34.76 -21.34 -12.90
N ASP A 3 33.60 -21.97 -12.89
CA ASP A 3 32.45 -21.52 -13.65
C ASP A 3 31.78 -20.42 -12.81
N ASP A 4 32.21 -19.18 -13.05
CA ASP A 4 31.53 -17.98 -12.55
C ASP A 4 30.49 -17.59 -13.60
N GLU A 5 29.28 -18.15 -13.48
CA GLU A 5 28.14 -17.72 -14.28
C GLU A 5 27.74 -16.30 -13.85
N ALA A 6 28.26 -15.29 -14.56
CA ALA A 6 27.68 -13.97 -14.53
C ALA A 6 26.24 -14.07 -15.08
N LYS A 7 25.23 -14.05 -14.19
CA LYS A 7 23.84 -13.89 -14.60
C LYS A 7 23.70 -12.59 -15.39
N ASP A 8 23.27 -12.70 -16.65
CA ASP A 8 22.87 -11.55 -17.46
C ASP A 8 21.80 -10.72 -16.73
N ALA A 9 21.84 -9.40 -16.92
CA ALA A 9 20.85 -8.50 -16.35
C ALA A 9 19.46 -8.78 -16.97
N PRO A 10 18.37 -8.69 -16.18
CA PRO A 10 17.02 -8.98 -16.67
C PRO A 10 16.59 -7.98 -17.75
N THR A 11 15.84 -8.47 -18.72
CA THR A 11 15.22 -7.67 -19.79
C THR A 11 14.08 -6.79 -19.25
N ALA A 12 13.68 -5.79 -20.03
CA ALA A 12 12.54 -4.94 -19.68
C ALA A 12 11.21 -5.73 -19.58
N GLU A 13 11.06 -6.79 -20.37
CA GLU A 13 9.87 -7.64 -20.34
C GLU A 13 9.82 -8.51 -19.08
N GLU A 14 10.96 -9.07 -18.66
CA GLU A 14 11.09 -9.82 -17.41
C GLU A 14 10.83 -8.93 -16.20
N LEU A 15 11.40 -7.71 -16.17
CA LEU A 15 11.15 -6.73 -15.11
C LEU A 15 9.67 -6.35 -15.01
N LEU A 16 9.02 -6.11 -16.15
CA LEU A 16 7.59 -5.80 -16.17
C LEU A 16 6.74 -6.99 -15.69
N THR A 17 7.11 -8.20 -16.08
CA THR A 17 6.44 -9.43 -15.64
C THR A 17 6.55 -9.60 -14.12
N ASP A 18 7.74 -9.38 -13.56
CA ASP A 18 7.97 -9.41 -12.12
C ASP A 18 7.15 -8.34 -11.37
N GLN A 19 7.08 -7.12 -11.93
CA GLN A 19 6.25 -6.05 -11.37
C GLN A 19 4.76 -6.40 -11.40
N ILE A 20 4.25 -6.99 -12.50
CA ILE A 20 2.86 -7.44 -12.57
C ILE A 20 2.58 -8.54 -11.54
N GLY A 21 3.48 -9.53 -11.42
CA GLY A 21 3.37 -10.58 -10.42
C GLY A 21 3.36 -10.04 -8.99
N ARG A 22 4.26 -9.09 -8.70
CA ARG A 22 4.33 -8.40 -7.42
C ARG A 22 3.05 -7.62 -7.12
N ALA A 23 2.55 -6.82 -8.05
CA ALA A 23 1.30 -6.09 -7.91
C ALA A 23 0.13 -7.03 -7.59
N ARG A 24 0.06 -8.19 -8.25
CA ARG A 24 -1.00 -9.18 -8.00
C ARG A 24 -0.91 -9.84 -6.62
N SER A 25 0.29 -9.91 -6.03
CA SER A 25 0.50 -10.48 -4.69
C SER A 25 -0.01 -9.59 -3.54
N ALA A 26 -0.40 -8.35 -3.82
CA ALA A 26 -0.90 -7.41 -2.83
C ALA A 26 -2.23 -7.82 -2.19
N ALA A 27 -3.05 -8.60 -2.88
CA ALA A 27 -4.43 -8.93 -2.49
C ALA A 27 -4.77 -10.41 -2.77
N PRO A 28 -5.89 -10.93 -2.24
CA PRO A 28 -6.35 -12.26 -2.60
C PRO A 28 -6.54 -12.39 -4.11
N GLU A 29 -6.24 -13.56 -4.66
CA GLU A 29 -6.31 -13.82 -6.10
C GLU A 29 -7.68 -13.49 -6.71
N SER A 30 -8.76 -13.75 -5.96
CA SER A 30 -10.13 -13.39 -6.35
C SER A 30 -10.37 -11.89 -6.61
N ILE A 31 -9.46 -11.04 -6.12
CA ILE A 31 -9.45 -9.59 -6.36
C ILE A 31 -8.36 -9.24 -7.37
N SER A 32 -7.11 -9.64 -7.13
CA SER A 32 -5.98 -9.15 -7.91
C SER A 32 -5.91 -9.71 -9.33
N HIS A 33 -6.51 -10.87 -9.59
CA HIS A 33 -6.53 -11.48 -10.92
C HIS A 33 -7.23 -10.59 -11.96
N GLU A 34 -8.36 -9.98 -11.58
CA GLU A 34 -9.20 -9.13 -12.43
C GLU A 34 -8.98 -7.63 -12.22
N ALA A 35 -7.98 -7.25 -11.42
CA ALA A 35 -7.65 -5.87 -11.12
C ALA A 35 -6.91 -5.20 -12.28
N THR A 36 -7.05 -3.87 -12.38
CA THR A 36 -6.17 -3.07 -13.24
C THR A 36 -4.79 -3.03 -12.61
N ILE A 37 -3.74 -3.22 -13.40
CA ILE A 37 -2.35 -3.16 -12.94
C ILE A 37 -1.72 -1.87 -13.46
N ILE A 38 -1.22 -1.06 -12.53
CA ILE A 38 -0.47 0.16 -12.81
C ILE A 38 0.99 -0.05 -12.40
N VAL A 39 1.89 0.28 -13.31
CA VAL A 39 3.35 0.30 -13.07
C VAL A 39 3.86 1.65 -13.54
N ASP A 40 4.60 2.36 -12.69
CA ASP A 40 5.14 3.70 -12.99
C ASP A 40 4.10 4.68 -13.56
N GLY A 41 2.90 4.67 -12.98
CA GLY A 41 1.77 5.53 -13.40
C GLY A 41 1.12 5.14 -14.72
N LYS A 42 1.51 4.02 -15.34
CA LYS A 42 0.94 3.52 -16.60
C LYS A 42 0.13 2.26 -16.36
N VAL A 43 -1.05 2.19 -16.99
CA VAL A 43 -1.82 0.94 -17.04
C VAL A 43 -1.11 -0.05 -17.95
N VAL A 44 -0.67 -1.18 -17.40
CA VAL A 44 0.02 -2.25 -18.13
C VAL A 44 -0.85 -3.48 -18.32
N ALA A 45 -1.87 -3.66 -17.48
CA ALA A 45 -2.92 -4.64 -17.67
C ALA A 45 -4.25 -4.01 -17.22
N LYS A 46 -5.28 -4.08 -18.07
CA LYS A 46 -6.60 -3.51 -17.75
C LYS A 46 -7.48 -4.56 -17.06
N GLY A 47 -8.04 -4.20 -15.92
CA GLY A 47 -8.95 -5.04 -15.16
C GLY A 47 -10.43 -4.77 -15.43
N THR A 48 -11.28 -5.53 -14.75
CA THR A 48 -12.74 -5.54 -14.93
C THR A 48 -13.53 -5.40 -13.63
N ASN A 49 -12.88 -5.51 -12.46
CA ASN A 49 -13.56 -5.60 -11.17
C ASN A 49 -13.52 -4.30 -10.32
N GLY A 50 -12.97 -3.21 -10.86
CA GLY A 50 -12.87 -1.91 -10.18
C GLY A 50 -11.71 -1.75 -9.20
N TRP A 51 -10.86 -2.77 -9.03
CA TRP A 51 -9.64 -2.68 -8.23
C TRP A 51 -8.44 -2.26 -9.07
N THR A 52 -7.47 -1.63 -8.41
CA THR A 52 -6.20 -1.22 -9.00
C THR A 52 -5.04 -1.69 -8.13
N CYS A 53 -4.18 -2.57 -8.64
CA CYS A 53 -2.99 -3.01 -7.94
C CYS A 53 -1.72 -2.39 -8.53
N MET A 54 -0.74 -2.12 -7.67
CA MET A 54 0.55 -1.51 -7.99
C MET A 54 1.67 -2.33 -7.34
N PRO A 55 2.85 -2.45 -7.99
CA PRO A 55 3.99 -3.20 -7.45
C PRO A 55 4.71 -2.50 -6.30
N ASP A 56 4.51 -1.19 -6.17
CA ASP A 56 5.22 -0.32 -5.24
C ASP A 56 4.20 0.63 -4.58
N THR A 57 4.39 0.95 -3.31
CA THR A 57 3.56 1.90 -2.56
C THR A 57 4.17 3.29 -2.67
N PHE A 58 5.49 3.36 -2.50
CA PHE A 58 6.34 4.49 -2.86
C PHE A 58 7.29 4.09 -3.99
N PRO A 59 7.74 5.03 -4.84
CA PRO A 59 8.58 4.71 -6.00
C PRO A 59 9.80 3.83 -5.64
N GLY A 60 9.79 2.59 -6.14
CA GLY A 60 10.89 1.63 -6.01
C GLY A 60 11.01 0.94 -4.64
N ASP A 61 10.03 1.04 -3.75
CA ASP A 61 10.06 0.36 -2.46
C ASP A 61 9.77 -1.14 -2.54
N GLY A 62 9.16 -1.60 -3.64
CA GLY A 62 8.77 -2.99 -3.85
C GLY A 62 7.64 -3.49 -2.97
N MET A 63 6.86 -2.59 -2.36
CA MET A 63 5.74 -2.96 -1.49
C MET A 63 4.43 -2.87 -2.27
N PRO A 64 3.85 -4.00 -2.68
CA PRO A 64 2.68 -3.96 -3.53
C PRO A 64 1.42 -3.69 -2.71
N MET A 65 0.55 -2.87 -3.29
CA MET A 65 -0.76 -2.55 -2.73
C MET A 65 -1.86 -2.76 -3.78
N CYS A 66 -3.07 -3.11 -3.34
CA CYS A 66 -4.23 -3.17 -4.22
C CYS A 66 -5.42 -2.43 -3.62
N ASN A 67 -5.89 -1.44 -4.36
CA ASN A 67 -6.80 -0.41 -3.89
C ASN A 67 -8.14 -0.48 -4.61
N ASP A 68 -9.21 -0.20 -3.89
CA ASP A 68 -10.48 0.17 -4.51
C ASP A 68 -10.46 1.63 -5.00
N ALA A 69 -11.58 2.05 -5.59
CA ALA A 69 -11.72 3.41 -6.13
C ALA A 69 -11.57 4.51 -5.07
N VAL A 70 -12.04 4.30 -3.84
CA VAL A 70 -11.99 5.31 -2.77
C VAL A 70 -10.55 5.50 -2.29
N TRP A 71 -9.80 4.41 -2.17
CA TRP A 71 -8.37 4.50 -1.88
C TRP A 71 -7.60 5.18 -3.00
N MET A 72 -7.93 4.90 -4.26
CA MET A 72 -7.30 5.59 -5.40
C MET A 72 -7.62 7.11 -5.40
N GLU A 73 -8.82 7.52 -5.01
CA GLU A 73 -9.17 8.93 -4.80
C GLU A 73 -8.32 9.56 -3.68
N MET A 74 -8.17 8.86 -2.56
CA MET A 74 -7.37 9.33 -1.43
C MET A 74 -5.88 9.47 -1.79
N LEU A 75 -5.28 8.48 -2.46
CA LEU A 75 -3.90 8.54 -2.94
C LEU A 75 -3.70 9.71 -3.91
N SER A 76 -4.66 9.94 -4.82
CA SER A 76 -4.61 11.07 -5.77
C SER A 76 -4.62 12.41 -5.05
N ALA A 77 -5.48 12.59 -4.05
CA ALA A 77 -5.51 13.79 -3.22
C ALA A 77 -4.19 13.96 -2.44
N MET A 78 -3.68 12.89 -1.84
CA MET A 78 -2.42 12.89 -1.09
C MET A 78 -1.22 13.31 -1.96
N MET A 79 -1.10 12.75 -3.17
CA MET A 79 -0.04 13.12 -4.12
C MET A 79 -0.10 14.60 -4.53
N LYS A 80 -1.31 15.16 -4.64
CA LYS A 80 -1.53 16.58 -4.96
C LYS A 80 -1.47 17.48 -3.73
N LYS A 81 -1.34 16.91 -2.53
CA LYS A 81 -1.46 17.61 -1.24
C LYS A 81 -2.80 18.35 -1.10
N GLU A 82 -3.86 17.73 -1.59
CA GLU A 82 -5.24 18.21 -1.50
C GLU A 82 -5.98 17.52 -0.36
N ASP A 83 -6.94 18.21 0.25
CA ASP A 83 -7.77 17.61 1.29
C ASP A 83 -8.64 16.47 0.70
N PHE A 84 -8.65 15.33 1.40
CA PHE A 84 -9.56 14.23 1.15
C PHE A 84 -10.62 14.15 2.25
N LYS A 85 -11.87 13.87 1.87
CA LYS A 85 -12.96 13.61 2.81
C LYS A 85 -13.69 12.34 2.41
N ALA A 86 -13.56 11.30 3.24
CA ALA A 86 -14.29 10.06 3.05
C ALA A 86 -15.81 10.27 3.18
N THR A 87 -16.56 9.88 2.16
CA THR A 87 -18.04 9.82 2.19
C THR A 87 -18.57 8.38 2.15
N LYS A 88 -17.67 7.41 1.95
CA LYS A 88 -17.92 5.97 1.87
C LYS A 88 -16.72 5.23 2.44
N ILE A 89 -16.90 3.92 2.65
CA ILE A 89 -15.81 3.03 3.04
C ILE A 89 -14.91 2.77 1.83
N GLY A 90 -13.60 2.81 2.04
CA GLY A 90 -12.59 2.40 1.06
C GLY A 90 -11.70 1.30 1.62
N ILE A 91 -11.29 0.35 0.79
CA ILE A 91 -10.47 -0.80 1.15
C ILE A 91 -9.19 -0.86 0.30
N SER A 92 -8.07 -1.12 0.97
CA SER A 92 -6.79 -1.43 0.36
C SER A 92 -6.17 -2.66 1.02
N TYR A 93 -5.48 -3.45 0.23
CA TYR A 93 -4.72 -4.61 0.67
C TYR A 93 -3.23 -4.39 0.47
N MET A 94 -2.43 -4.78 1.47
CA MET A 94 -0.98 -4.89 1.41
C MET A 94 -0.57 -6.23 2.04
N LEU A 95 -0.94 -7.33 1.38
CA LEU A 95 -0.74 -8.68 1.91
C LEU A 95 0.71 -9.16 1.90
N GLN A 96 1.63 -8.40 1.30
CA GLN A 96 3.07 -8.64 1.43
C GLN A 96 3.68 -7.89 2.63
N GLY A 97 2.91 -7.02 3.30
CA GLY A 97 3.38 -6.13 4.36
C GLY A 97 4.33 -5.04 3.85
N ASP A 98 4.89 -4.28 4.79
CA ASP A 98 5.74 -3.11 4.49
C ASP A 98 7.22 -3.48 4.28
N ARG A 99 7.67 -4.67 4.69
CA ARG A 99 9.04 -5.24 4.56
C ARG A 99 10.17 -4.21 4.44
N GLY A 100 10.40 -3.44 5.50
CA GLY A 100 11.45 -2.42 5.58
C GLY A 100 11.10 -1.06 4.96
N ALA A 101 9.86 -0.85 4.52
CA ALA A 101 9.31 0.37 3.95
C ALA A 101 8.20 0.99 4.83
N GLY A 102 8.28 0.78 6.14
CA GLY A 102 7.37 1.43 7.09
C GLY A 102 7.41 2.96 7.03
N VAL A 103 6.43 3.59 7.66
CA VAL A 103 6.18 5.03 7.60
C VAL A 103 6.02 5.65 9.00
N SER A 104 6.00 6.98 9.09
CA SER A 104 5.54 7.65 10.32
C SER A 104 4.05 7.40 10.50
N ASN A 105 3.65 7.02 11.71
CA ASN A 105 2.24 6.79 12.04
C ASN A 105 1.41 8.08 12.06
N SER A 106 2.02 9.24 12.32
CA SER A 106 1.33 10.51 12.43
C SER A 106 1.47 11.41 11.20
N ASP A 107 2.57 11.30 10.45
CA ASP A 107 2.89 12.21 9.35
C ASP A 107 3.15 11.47 8.01
N PRO A 108 2.21 11.49 7.06
CA PRO A 108 2.39 10.88 5.74
C PRO A 108 3.49 11.56 4.91
N PHE A 109 3.95 12.75 5.30
CA PHE A 109 4.96 13.53 4.59
C PHE A 109 6.29 13.62 5.36
N HIS A 110 6.49 12.78 6.38
CA HIS A 110 7.72 12.78 7.15
C HIS A 110 8.93 12.61 6.21
N PRO A 111 9.93 13.51 6.23
CA PRO A 111 10.99 13.56 5.22
C PRO A 111 11.92 12.34 5.27
N GLU A 112 12.08 11.74 6.45
CA GLU A 112 12.85 10.52 6.67
C GLU A 112 11.98 9.49 7.42
N PRO A 113 11.00 8.84 6.76
CA PRO A 113 9.98 8.04 7.43
C PRO A 113 10.59 6.95 8.32
N LYS A 114 11.67 6.29 7.85
CA LYS A 114 12.41 5.26 8.60
C LYS A 114 13.11 5.75 9.87
N LYS A 115 13.22 7.07 10.06
CA LYS A 115 13.79 7.71 11.26
C LYS A 115 12.74 8.44 12.09
N ALA A 116 11.48 8.35 11.72
CA ALA A 116 10.39 8.93 12.49
C ALA A 116 10.36 8.30 13.90
N LYS A 117 10.04 9.11 14.91
CA LYS A 117 9.94 8.61 16.30
C LYS A 117 8.82 7.59 16.47
N ASP A 118 7.79 7.74 15.64
CA ASP A 118 6.61 6.89 15.54
C ASP A 118 6.65 6.05 14.25
N TYR A 119 7.84 5.58 13.86
CA TYR A 119 8.00 4.66 12.75
C TYR A 119 7.19 3.38 13.02
N VAL A 120 6.39 3.02 12.03
CA VAL A 120 5.61 1.79 12.03
C VAL A 120 5.88 1.04 10.74
N GLU A 121 6.19 -0.23 10.91
CA GLU A 121 6.22 -1.22 9.85
C GLU A 121 5.17 -2.25 10.19
N THR A 122 4.34 -2.65 9.24
CA THR A 122 3.24 -3.59 9.44
C THR A 122 3.48 -4.83 8.60
N GLY A 123 3.13 -6.00 9.15
CA GLY A 123 3.10 -7.25 8.38
C GLY A 123 1.98 -7.21 7.34
N PRO A 124 1.55 -8.36 6.80
CA PRO A 124 0.37 -8.42 5.95
C PRO A 124 -0.83 -7.73 6.61
N HIS A 125 -1.45 -6.78 5.92
CA HIS A 125 -2.53 -5.97 6.50
C HIS A 125 -3.55 -5.49 5.46
N LEU A 126 -4.71 -5.06 5.96
CA LEU A 126 -5.68 -4.25 5.24
C LEU A 126 -5.61 -2.80 5.72
N MET A 127 -5.96 -1.87 4.85
CA MET A 127 -6.17 -0.48 5.20
C MET A 127 -7.59 -0.05 4.85
N ILE A 128 -8.29 0.57 5.80
CA ILE A 128 -9.70 0.88 5.68
C ILE A 128 -9.91 2.38 5.87
N ILE A 129 -10.40 3.04 4.83
CA ILE A 129 -10.92 4.40 4.90
C ILE A 129 -12.37 4.34 5.39
N VAL A 130 -12.71 5.18 6.36
CA VAL A 130 -14.08 5.40 6.83
C VAL A 130 -14.31 6.89 7.05
N PRO A 131 -15.57 7.38 7.06
CA PRO A 131 -15.88 8.71 7.57
C PRO A 131 -15.28 8.93 8.97
N LYS A 132 -14.68 10.11 9.20
CA LYS A 132 -13.83 10.38 10.37
C LYS A 132 -14.54 10.14 11.71
N GLU A 133 -15.84 10.41 11.76
CA GLU A 133 -16.71 10.15 12.90
C GLU A 133 -16.77 8.66 13.32
N MET A 134 -16.53 7.73 12.40
CA MET A 134 -16.51 6.28 12.67
C MET A 134 -15.22 5.80 13.32
N LEU A 135 -14.19 6.64 13.40
CA LEU A 135 -12.91 6.32 14.05
C LEU A 135 -12.94 6.49 15.57
N ALA A 136 -14.05 7.01 16.11
CA ALA A 136 -14.19 7.24 17.55
C ALA A 136 -14.01 5.94 18.34
N GLY A 137 -13.05 5.94 19.27
CA GLY A 137 -12.76 4.80 20.14
C GLY A 137 -11.73 3.81 19.59
N ILE A 138 -11.22 4.02 18.38
CA ILE A 138 -10.07 3.25 17.86
C ILE A 138 -8.77 3.90 18.36
N THR A 139 -7.84 3.08 18.86
CA THR A 139 -6.51 3.55 19.28
C THR A 139 -5.68 4.00 18.08
N ASP A 140 -4.74 4.92 18.27
CA ASP A 140 -3.67 5.25 17.32
C ASP A 140 -2.34 4.58 17.68
N ASP A 141 -2.32 3.75 18.73
CA ASP A 141 -1.13 3.01 19.16
C ASP A 141 -1.02 1.64 18.44
N PRO A 142 -0.06 1.50 17.50
CA PRO A 142 0.15 0.26 16.74
C PRO A 142 0.71 -0.88 17.60
N SER A 143 1.25 -0.60 18.80
CA SER A 143 1.84 -1.62 19.68
C SER A 143 0.79 -2.49 20.39
N THR A 144 -0.49 -2.09 20.32
CA THR A 144 -1.61 -2.84 20.90
C THR A 144 -1.92 -4.15 20.16
N GLY A 145 -1.33 -4.37 18.98
CA GLY A 145 -1.45 -5.59 18.19
C GLY A 145 -2.77 -5.76 17.44
N GLY A 146 -3.78 -4.93 17.73
CA GLY A 146 -5.06 -4.89 17.03
C GLY A 146 -5.14 -3.79 15.98
N PRO A 147 -6.33 -3.54 15.41
CA PRO A 147 -6.56 -2.41 14.53
C PRO A 147 -6.26 -1.08 15.20
N TYR A 148 -5.62 -0.18 14.46
CA TYR A 148 -5.27 1.16 14.93
C TYR A 148 -5.47 2.21 13.83
N VAL A 149 -5.55 3.47 14.22
CA VAL A 149 -5.65 4.61 13.31
C VAL A 149 -4.27 5.12 12.94
N MET A 150 -4.00 5.21 11.65
CA MET A 150 -2.82 5.87 11.09
C MET A 150 -3.21 7.25 10.55
N TRP A 151 -2.29 8.21 10.68
CA TRP A 151 -2.41 9.61 10.24
C TRP A 151 -3.66 10.33 10.77
N LYS A 152 -4.01 10.05 12.02
CA LYS A 152 -5.24 10.46 12.73
C LYS A 152 -5.66 11.91 12.52
N ASP A 153 -4.70 12.83 12.55
CA ASP A 153 -4.94 14.26 12.50
C ASP A 153 -4.90 14.85 11.08
N THR A 154 -4.78 13.99 10.05
CA THR A 154 -4.72 14.39 8.65
C THR A 154 -6.02 14.08 7.89
N PRO A 155 -6.20 14.63 6.67
CA PRO A 155 -7.29 14.23 5.77
C PRO A 155 -7.20 12.77 5.28
N TYR A 156 -6.04 12.12 5.40
CA TYR A 156 -5.76 10.78 4.87
C TYR A 156 -5.89 9.69 5.94
N VAL A 157 -6.52 10.02 7.06
CA VAL A 157 -6.70 9.10 8.18
C VAL A 157 -7.39 7.80 7.73
N HIS A 158 -6.84 6.68 8.17
CA HIS A 158 -7.36 5.35 7.86
C HIS A 158 -7.05 4.36 8.98
N ILE A 159 -7.77 3.24 9.00
CA ILE A 159 -7.57 2.15 9.94
C ILE A 159 -6.59 1.17 9.32
N MET A 160 -5.55 0.80 10.06
CA MET A 160 -4.65 -0.30 9.76
C MET A 160 -5.17 -1.56 10.45
N VAL A 161 -5.26 -2.67 9.71
CA VAL A 161 -5.75 -3.95 10.21
C VAL A 161 -4.72 -5.04 9.91
N PRO A 162 -3.82 -5.36 10.86
CA PRO A 162 -2.92 -6.50 10.71
C PRO A 162 -3.71 -7.80 10.56
N VAL A 163 -3.32 -8.65 9.61
CA VAL A 163 -3.96 -9.97 9.37
C VAL A 163 -3.01 -11.15 9.53
N ALA A 164 -1.72 -10.88 9.66
CA ALA A 164 -0.71 -11.85 10.03
C ALA A 164 0.47 -11.15 10.72
N ASP A 165 1.31 -11.93 11.38
CA ASP A 165 2.58 -11.46 11.94
C ASP A 165 3.53 -10.98 10.83
N LYS A 166 4.54 -10.20 11.23
CA LYS A 166 5.58 -9.64 10.34
C LYS A 166 6.59 -10.67 9.86
#